data_AF-A0A552E2X8-F1
#
_entry.id   AF-A0A552E2X8-F1
#
_cell.length_a   1.000
_cell.length_b   1.000
_cell.length_c   1.000
_cell.angle_alpha   90.00
_cell.angle_beta   90.00
_cell.angle_gamma   90.00
#
_symmetry.space_group_name_H-M   'P 1'
#
loop_
_entity.id
_entity.type
_entity.pdbx_description
1 polymer ?
#
loop_
_entity_poly.entity_id
_entity_poly.type
_entity_poly.pdbx_seq_one_letter_code
_entity_poly.pdbx_strand_id
1 'polypeptide(L)'
;MTNSPNSEFDPLTRTQVLTIMAVTAIILLVVAKVWQYFGAIAIPAIRWTLPDFLFGLALAGAISGISGLLYRFWPSYRHSANSYLELVIKPLAWPDLIWVGLLPGLSEELLFRGVILPALGLNIFGLTVSSLIFGILHFSGSQQWPYVIWATVVGFALGYTVIITGNLLIPILAHIITNLLASFLWKLQNRS
;
A
#
# COMPACT_ATOMS: atom_id res chain seq x y z
N MET A 1 36.60 -22.19 15.80
CA MET A 1 35.99 -21.10 14.99
C MET A 1 34.82 -21.73 14.25
N THR A 2 33.61 -21.58 14.78
CA THR A 2 32.40 -22.15 14.18
C THR A 2 31.87 -21.14 13.16
N ASN A 3 31.95 -21.46 11.88
CA ASN A 3 31.29 -20.72 10.82
C ASN A 3 29.77 -20.87 11.01
N SER A 4 29.12 -19.86 11.56
CA SER A 4 27.68 -19.69 11.44
C SER A 4 27.36 -19.51 9.96
N PRO A 5 26.44 -20.28 9.35
CA PRO A 5 25.99 -19.99 8.01
C PRO A 5 25.15 -18.71 8.11
N ASN A 6 25.74 -17.58 7.74
CA ASN A 6 24.96 -16.41 7.39
C ASN A 6 24.03 -16.86 6.26
N SER A 7 22.74 -17.00 6.57
CA SER A 7 21.69 -17.07 5.57
C SER A 7 21.54 -15.68 4.95
N GLU A 8 22.59 -15.20 4.28
CA GLU A 8 22.54 -14.05 3.40
C GLU A 8 21.77 -14.49 2.15
N PHE A 9 20.46 -14.31 2.16
CA PHE A 9 19.71 -14.33 0.91
C PHE A 9 20.28 -13.22 0.03
N ASP A 10 20.70 -13.57 -1.19
CA ASP A 10 21.10 -12.58 -2.17
C ASP A 10 19.99 -11.52 -2.34
N PRO A 11 20.34 -10.22 -2.37
CA PRO A 11 19.36 -9.17 -2.56
C PRO A 11 18.60 -9.39 -3.87
N LEU A 12 17.28 -9.14 -3.85
CA LEU A 12 16.42 -9.34 -5.01
C LEU A 12 16.90 -8.50 -6.20
N THR A 13 16.92 -9.11 -7.38
CA THR A 13 17.21 -8.42 -8.64
C THR A 13 16.05 -7.51 -9.06
N ARG A 14 16.34 -6.52 -9.93
CA ARG A 14 15.34 -5.64 -10.53
C ARG A 14 14.17 -6.41 -11.13
N THR A 15 14.47 -7.45 -11.91
CA THR A 15 13.47 -8.30 -12.57
C THR A 15 12.63 -9.08 -11.57
N GLN A 16 13.24 -9.62 -10.51
CA GLN A 16 12.49 -10.32 -9.46
C GLN A 16 11.51 -9.39 -8.75
N VAL A 17 11.93 -8.19 -8.35
CA VAL A 17 11.02 -7.22 -7.70
C VAL A 17 9.86 -6.85 -8.61
N LEU A 18 10.14 -6.46 -9.86
CA LEU A 18 9.09 -6.12 -10.82
C LEU A 18 8.13 -7.28 -11.09
N THR A 19 8.66 -8.50 -11.19
CA THR A 19 7.86 -9.71 -11.41
C THR A 19 6.97 -10.01 -10.21
N ILE A 20 7.51 -9.95 -8.99
CA ILE A 20 6.74 -10.16 -7.76
C ILE A 20 5.62 -9.13 -7.65
N MET A 21 5.91 -7.84 -7.84
CA MET A 21 4.87 -6.80 -7.78
C MET A 21 3.79 -7.02 -8.84
N ALA A 22 4.16 -7.35 -10.08
CA ALA A 22 3.22 -7.59 -11.17
C ALA A 22 2.34 -8.82 -10.91
N VAL A 23 2.95 -9.94 -10.51
CA VAL A 23 2.24 -11.18 -10.19
C VAL A 23 1.32 -10.98 -9.00
N THR A 24 1.78 -10.34 -7.92
CA THR A 24 0.92 -10.02 -6.77
C THR A 24 -0.26 -9.16 -7.19
N ALA A 25 -0.03 -8.08 -7.97
CA ALA A 25 -1.12 -7.23 -8.44
C ALA A 25 -2.15 -8.01 -9.28
N ILE A 26 -1.70 -8.89 -10.17
CA ILE A 26 -2.59 -9.76 -10.96
C ILE A 26 -3.38 -10.71 -10.05
N ILE A 27 -2.74 -11.35 -9.09
CA ILE A 27 -3.41 -12.25 -8.13
C ILE A 27 -4.49 -11.48 -7.36
N LEU A 28 -4.17 -10.31 -6.81
CA LEU A 28 -5.13 -9.49 -6.08
C LEU A 28 -6.32 -9.07 -6.96
N LEU A 29 -6.07 -8.71 -8.23
CA LEU A 29 -7.12 -8.39 -9.19
C LEU A 29 -8.01 -9.59 -9.51
N VAL A 30 -7.42 -10.77 -9.71
CA VAL A 30 -8.17 -12.02 -9.94
C VAL A 30 -9.04 -12.33 -8.73
N VAL A 31 -8.48 -12.29 -7.52
CA VAL A 31 -9.24 -12.50 -6.27
C VAL A 31 -10.37 -11.50 -6.15
N ALA A 32 -10.11 -10.21 -6.40
CA ALA A 32 -11.13 -9.16 -6.37
C ALA A 32 -12.26 -9.46 -7.37
N LYS A 33 -11.93 -9.84 -8.61
CA LYS A 33 -12.94 -10.13 -9.64
C LYS A 33 -13.75 -11.39 -9.38
N VAL A 34 -13.10 -12.45 -8.92
CA VAL A 34 -13.77 -13.70 -8.55
C VAL A 34 -14.74 -13.44 -7.40
N TRP A 35 -14.29 -12.77 -6.34
CA TRP A 35 -15.15 -12.46 -5.20
C TRP A 35 -16.26 -11.46 -5.57
N GLN A 36 -15.96 -10.43 -6.37
CA GLN A 36 -16.97 -9.52 -6.90
C GLN A 36 -18.10 -10.29 -7.60
N TYR A 37 -17.74 -11.24 -8.46
CA TYR A 37 -18.69 -12.04 -9.23
C TYR A 37 -19.55 -12.95 -8.35
N PHE A 38 -18.92 -13.80 -7.52
CA PHE A 38 -19.66 -14.76 -6.70
C PHE A 38 -20.37 -14.15 -5.49
N GLY A 39 -19.84 -13.05 -4.95
CA GLY A 39 -20.44 -12.32 -3.84
C GLY A 39 -21.51 -11.32 -4.27
N ALA A 40 -21.75 -11.14 -5.57
CA ALA A 40 -22.63 -10.11 -6.12
C ALA A 40 -22.33 -8.71 -5.53
N ILE A 41 -21.05 -8.40 -5.35
CA ILE A 41 -20.61 -7.20 -4.64
C ILE A 41 -20.73 -5.98 -5.56
N ALA A 42 -21.46 -4.97 -5.09
CA ALA A 42 -21.52 -3.66 -5.75
C ALA A 42 -20.24 -2.87 -5.45
N ILE A 43 -19.36 -2.75 -6.44
CA ILE A 43 -18.15 -1.95 -6.32
C ILE A 43 -18.52 -0.45 -6.28
N PRO A 44 -17.96 0.33 -5.35
CA PRO A 44 -18.12 1.79 -5.34
C PRO A 44 -17.70 2.40 -6.68
N ALA A 45 -18.43 3.43 -7.11
CA ALA A 45 -18.18 4.01 -8.43
C ALA A 45 -16.78 4.65 -8.51
N ILE A 46 -16.19 4.64 -9.70
CA ILE A 46 -15.02 5.45 -10.02
C ILE A 46 -15.54 6.71 -10.69
N ARG A 47 -15.59 7.82 -9.95
CA ARG A 47 -16.08 9.10 -10.46
C ARG A 47 -14.95 10.11 -10.48
N TRP A 48 -14.73 10.72 -11.64
CA TRP A 48 -13.80 11.82 -11.76
C TRP A 48 -14.52 13.15 -11.56
N THR A 49 -14.17 13.86 -10.49
CA THR A 49 -14.55 15.26 -10.27
C THR A 49 -13.33 16.01 -9.72
N LEU A 50 -13.24 17.31 -9.96
CA LEU A 50 -12.15 18.12 -9.40
C LEU A 50 -12.10 18.05 -7.86
N PRO A 51 -13.22 18.14 -7.12
CA PRO A 51 -13.21 17.96 -5.67
C PRO A 51 -12.69 16.59 -5.21
N ASP A 52 -13.11 15.50 -5.86
CA ASP A 52 -12.66 14.15 -5.49
C ASP A 52 -11.16 13.96 -5.78
N PHE A 53 -10.67 14.53 -6.89
CA PHE A 53 -9.24 14.54 -7.21
C PHE A 53 -8.43 15.31 -6.17
N LEU A 54 -8.86 16.52 -5.81
CA LEU A 54 -8.20 17.34 -4.78
C LEU A 54 -8.25 16.66 -3.40
N PHE A 55 -9.33 15.94 -3.08
CA PHE A 55 -9.40 15.14 -1.86
C PHE A 55 -8.37 14.01 -1.89
N GLY A 56 -8.27 13.26 -2.99
CA GLY A 56 -7.22 12.23 -3.15
C GLY A 56 -5.81 12.80 -2.96
N LEU A 57 -5.52 13.97 -3.54
CA LEU A 57 -4.23 14.66 -3.39
C LEU A 57 -3.98 15.14 -1.95
N ALA A 58 -4.98 15.74 -1.31
CA ALA A 58 -4.88 16.18 0.08
C ALA A 58 -4.66 15.00 1.04
N LEU A 59 -5.35 13.89 0.79
CA LEU A 59 -5.19 12.66 1.56
C LEU A 59 -3.80 12.06 1.39
N ALA A 60 -3.27 12.00 0.16
CA ALA A 60 -1.89 11.59 -0.08
C ALA A 60 -0.89 12.48 0.67
N GLY A 61 -1.07 13.81 0.59
CA GLY A 61 -0.23 14.77 1.31
C GLY A 61 -0.27 14.56 2.82
N ALA A 62 -1.45 14.32 3.39
CA ALA A 62 -1.62 14.02 4.82
C ALA A 62 -0.94 12.70 5.20
N ILE A 63 -1.16 11.62 4.44
CA ILE A 63 -0.53 10.32 4.69
C ILE A 63 0.99 10.42 4.61
N SER A 64 1.53 11.01 3.54
CA SER A 64 2.99 11.19 3.38
C SER A 64 3.58 12.12 4.46
N GLY A 65 2.87 13.19 4.84
CA GLY A 65 3.31 14.10 5.89
C GLY A 65 3.38 13.44 7.26
N ILE A 66 2.31 12.72 7.65
CA ILE A 66 2.28 11.97 8.91
C ILE A 66 3.32 10.84 8.89
N SER A 67 3.44 10.09 7.79
CA SER A 67 4.49 9.09 7.61
C SER A 67 5.89 9.69 7.79
N GLY A 68 6.14 10.89 7.26
CA GLY A 68 7.39 11.62 7.46
C GLY A 68 7.65 12.00 8.93
N LEU A 69 6.62 12.42 9.66
CA LEU A 69 6.72 12.68 11.11
C LEU A 69 7.01 11.40 11.88
N LEU A 70 6.30 10.31 11.59
CA LEU A 70 6.57 8.99 12.18
C LEU A 70 7.99 8.53 11.87
N TYR A 71 8.44 8.69 10.62
CA TYR A 71 9.82 8.41 10.22
C TYR A 71 10.81 9.22 11.05
N ARG A 72 10.54 10.51 11.31
CA ARG A 72 11.43 11.39 12.09
C ARG A 72 11.45 11.08 13.58
N PHE A 73 10.33 10.72 14.19
CA PHE A 73 10.21 10.63 15.65
C PHE A 73 10.06 9.22 16.20
N TRP A 74 9.77 8.22 15.37
CA TRP A 74 9.61 6.83 15.79
C TRP A 74 10.69 5.92 15.16
N PRO A 75 11.80 5.64 15.88
CA PRO A 75 12.92 4.87 15.33
C PRO A 75 12.54 3.47 14.85
N SER A 76 11.63 2.77 15.54
CA SER A 76 11.18 1.44 15.13
C SER A 76 10.42 1.50 13.80
N TYR A 77 9.53 2.47 13.62
CA TYR A 77 8.86 2.68 12.32
C TYR A 77 9.86 3.02 11.22
N ARG A 78 10.83 3.91 11.50
CA ARG A 78 11.89 4.23 10.54
C ARG A 78 12.64 2.99 10.09
N HIS A 79 13.04 2.13 11.02
CA HIS A 79 13.73 0.89 10.73
C HIS A 79 12.87 -0.01 9.84
N SER A 80 11.61 -0.24 10.22
CA SER A 80 10.69 -1.08 9.44
C SER A 80 10.45 -0.54 8.02
N ALA A 81 10.16 0.76 7.90
CA ALA A 81 9.95 1.41 6.61
C ALA A 81 11.20 1.33 5.72
N ASN A 82 12.40 1.54 6.28
CA ASN A 82 13.64 1.40 5.53
C ASN A 82 13.90 -0.04 5.08
N SER A 83 13.62 -1.06 5.89
CA SER A 83 13.77 -2.45 5.47
C SER A 83 12.90 -2.78 4.25
N TYR A 84 11.62 -2.34 4.28
CA TYR A 84 10.70 -2.52 3.16
C TYR A 84 11.15 -1.74 1.92
N LEU A 85 11.45 -0.44 2.07
CA LEU A 85 11.86 0.41 0.96
C LEU A 85 13.21 -0.03 0.38
N GLU A 86 14.14 -0.51 1.19
CA GLU A 86 15.41 -1.02 0.68
C GLU A 86 15.20 -2.28 -0.17
N LEU A 87 14.38 -3.23 0.30
CA LEU A 87 14.06 -4.46 -0.43
C LEU A 87 13.44 -4.16 -1.80
N VAL A 88 12.48 -3.22 -1.84
CA VAL A 88 11.70 -2.94 -3.07
C VAL A 88 12.39 -1.93 -3.97
N ILE A 89 12.95 -0.84 -3.42
CA ILE A 89 13.37 0.33 -4.20
C ILE A 89 14.84 0.28 -4.62
N LYS A 90 15.73 -0.33 -3.82
CA LYS A 90 17.17 -0.42 -4.12
C LYS A 90 17.45 -1.02 -5.51
N PRO A 91 16.86 -2.16 -5.91
CA PRO A 91 17.17 -2.77 -7.21
C PRO A 91 16.49 -2.09 -8.41
N LEU A 92 15.55 -1.17 -8.19
CA LEU A 92 14.76 -0.54 -9.25
C LEU A 92 15.47 0.67 -9.89
N ALA A 93 15.23 0.94 -11.17
CA ALA A 93 15.64 2.18 -11.80
C ALA A 93 14.61 3.30 -11.55
N TRP A 94 14.98 4.57 -11.76
CA TRP A 94 14.07 5.71 -11.58
C TRP A 94 12.73 5.58 -12.34
N PRO A 95 12.70 5.13 -13.61
CA PRO A 95 11.43 4.94 -14.32
C PRO A 95 10.54 3.86 -13.71
N ASP A 96 11.11 2.88 -12.99
CA ASP A 96 10.34 1.76 -12.44
C ASP A 96 9.49 2.18 -11.23
N LEU A 97 9.80 3.31 -10.60
CA LEU A 97 9.06 3.80 -9.43
C LEU A 97 7.58 4.03 -9.75
N ILE A 98 7.25 4.31 -11.02
CA ILE A 98 5.86 4.42 -11.46
C ILE A 98 5.06 3.15 -11.15
N TRP A 99 5.69 1.97 -11.27
CA TRP A 99 5.05 0.67 -11.01
C TRP A 99 4.85 0.41 -9.52
N VAL A 100 5.73 0.94 -8.66
CA VAL A 100 5.59 0.89 -7.20
C VAL A 100 4.35 1.66 -6.74
N GLY A 101 3.99 2.73 -7.44
CA GLY A 101 2.74 3.45 -7.21
C GLY A 101 1.53 2.72 -7.80
N LEU A 102 1.57 2.48 -9.12
CA LEU A 102 0.41 2.04 -9.89
C LEU A 102 -0.07 0.63 -9.53
N LEU A 103 0.84 -0.34 -9.41
CA LEU A 103 0.44 -1.74 -9.24
C LEU A 103 -0.27 -1.99 -7.90
N PRO A 104 0.32 -1.69 -6.73
CA PRO A 104 -0.38 -1.85 -5.46
C PRO A 104 -1.55 -0.87 -5.32
N GLY A 105 -1.37 0.41 -5.69
CA GLY A 105 -2.42 1.41 -5.54
C GLY A 105 -3.70 1.13 -6.34
N LEU A 106 -3.60 0.42 -7.47
CA LEU A 106 -4.78 -0.07 -8.20
C LEU A 106 -5.28 -1.40 -7.64
N SER A 107 -4.41 -2.41 -7.57
CA SER A 107 -4.84 -3.79 -7.27
C SER A 107 -5.31 -3.96 -5.83
N GLU A 108 -4.63 -3.34 -4.86
CA GLU A 108 -5.02 -3.41 -3.47
C GLU A 108 -6.29 -2.62 -3.21
N GLU A 109 -6.43 -1.39 -3.73
CA GLU A 109 -7.65 -0.61 -3.49
C GLU A 109 -8.88 -1.24 -4.16
N LEU A 110 -8.71 -1.85 -5.35
CA LEU A 110 -9.79 -2.63 -5.97
C LEU A 110 -10.21 -3.83 -5.10
N LEU A 111 -9.27 -4.53 -4.48
CA LEU A 111 -9.59 -5.64 -3.58
C LEU A 111 -10.16 -5.15 -2.25
N PHE A 112 -9.44 -4.32 -1.51
CA PHE A 112 -9.78 -3.94 -0.15
C PHE A 112 -10.96 -2.99 -0.07
N ARG A 113 -10.97 -1.96 -0.93
CA ARG A 113 -11.96 -0.87 -0.88
C ARG A 113 -13.08 -1.10 -1.89
N GLY A 114 -12.76 -1.77 -3.00
CA GLY A 114 -13.72 -2.15 -4.01
C GLY A 114 -14.53 -3.39 -3.67
N VAL A 115 -13.97 -4.37 -2.94
CA VAL A 115 -14.62 -5.68 -2.72
C VAL A 115 -14.76 -6.04 -1.24
N ILE A 116 -13.65 -6.14 -0.49
CA ILE A 116 -13.67 -6.61 0.91
C ILE A 116 -14.51 -5.69 1.79
N LEU A 117 -14.26 -4.38 1.74
CA LEU A 117 -15.01 -3.41 2.54
C LEU A 117 -16.52 -3.44 2.24
N PRO A 118 -16.99 -3.35 0.97
CA PRO A 118 -18.40 -3.52 0.65
C PRO A 118 -18.97 -4.88 1.06
N ALA A 119 -18.21 -5.98 0.92
CA ALA A 119 -18.64 -7.33 1.30
C ALA A 119 -18.83 -7.50 2.81
N LEU A 120 -18.03 -6.81 3.62
CA LEU A 120 -18.16 -6.78 5.09
C LEU A 120 -19.15 -5.69 5.57
N GLY A 121 -19.60 -4.83 4.65
CA GLY A 121 -20.49 -3.70 4.90
C GLY A 121 -19.75 -2.36 4.95
N LEU A 122 -20.34 -1.35 4.31
CA LEU A 122 -19.87 0.05 4.30
C LEU A 122 -20.15 0.75 5.65
N ASN A 123 -19.63 0.18 6.73
CA ASN A 123 -19.82 0.63 8.10
C ASN A 123 -18.52 0.47 8.91
N ILE A 124 -18.56 0.80 10.20
CA ILE A 124 -17.39 0.73 11.07
C ILE A 124 -16.82 -0.70 11.21
N PHE A 125 -17.68 -1.72 11.14
CA PHE A 125 -17.24 -3.12 11.22
C PHE A 125 -16.43 -3.49 9.98
N GLY A 126 -16.98 -3.27 8.78
CA GLY A 126 -16.26 -3.56 7.53
C GLY A 126 -14.98 -2.72 7.41
N LEU A 127 -15.03 -1.44 7.80
CA LEU A 127 -13.85 -0.57 7.83
C LEU A 127 -12.74 -1.11 8.73
N THR A 128 -13.12 -1.54 9.94
CA THR A 128 -12.16 -2.05 10.93
C THR A 128 -11.52 -3.34 10.44
N VAL A 129 -12.33 -4.30 10.03
CA VAL A 129 -11.84 -5.61 9.59
C VAL A 129 -11.00 -5.48 8.32
N SER A 130 -11.45 -4.72 7.30
CA SER A 130 -10.68 -4.54 6.06
C SER A 130 -9.33 -3.87 6.33
N SER A 131 -9.29 -2.88 7.23
CA SER A 131 -8.06 -2.12 7.55
C SER A 131 -7.08 -2.93 8.39
N LEU A 132 -7.58 -3.78 9.30
CA LEU A 132 -6.74 -4.71 10.04
C LEU A 132 -6.11 -5.75 9.11
N ILE A 133 -6.89 -6.38 8.23
CA ILE A 133 -6.37 -7.35 7.25
C ILE A 133 -5.35 -6.67 6.34
N PHE A 134 -5.64 -5.45 5.86
CA PHE A 134 -4.72 -4.67 5.05
C PHE A 134 -3.37 -4.48 5.76
N GLY A 135 -3.37 -4.03 7.01
CA GLY A 135 -2.12 -3.86 7.76
C GLY A 135 -1.39 -5.18 8.05
N ILE A 136 -2.12 -6.24 8.42
CA ILE A 136 -1.53 -7.56 8.71
C ILE A 136 -0.79 -8.12 7.48
N LEU A 137 -1.33 -7.92 6.27
CA LEU A 137 -0.67 -8.37 5.04
C LEU A 137 0.60 -7.59 4.68
N HIS A 138 0.87 -6.47 5.36
CA HIS A 138 2.15 -5.76 5.27
C HIS A 138 3.19 -6.28 6.28
N PHE A 139 2.88 -7.33 7.04
CA PHE A 139 3.84 -7.97 7.93
C PHE A 139 4.87 -8.78 7.13
N SER A 140 6.11 -8.30 7.09
CA SER A 140 7.24 -8.96 6.39
C SER A 140 8.31 -9.51 7.34
N GLY A 141 8.06 -9.51 8.65
CA GLY A 141 8.96 -10.04 9.66
C GLY A 141 8.67 -9.50 11.07
N SER A 142 9.19 -10.15 12.10
CA SER A 142 8.91 -9.82 13.52
C SER A 142 9.26 -8.38 13.91
N GLN A 143 10.25 -7.77 13.24
CA GLN A 143 10.67 -6.38 13.48
C GLN A 143 9.85 -5.35 12.67
N GLN A 144 8.85 -5.77 11.89
CA GLN A 144 8.09 -4.93 10.96
C GLN A 144 6.69 -4.54 11.49
N TRP A 145 6.37 -4.89 12.74
CA TRP A 145 5.09 -4.56 13.37
C TRP A 145 4.74 -3.05 13.39
N PRO A 146 5.69 -2.08 13.52
CA PRO A 146 5.34 -0.66 13.43
C PRO A 146 4.78 -0.28 12.05
N TYR A 147 5.29 -0.92 10.99
CA TYR A 147 4.80 -0.71 9.64
C TYR A 147 3.40 -1.32 9.45
N VAL A 148 3.12 -2.47 10.07
CA VAL A 148 1.76 -3.06 10.13
C VAL A 148 0.77 -2.08 10.76
N ILE A 149 1.12 -1.48 11.91
CA ILE A 149 0.26 -0.48 12.56
C ILE A 149 0.00 0.71 11.64
N TRP A 150 1.05 1.24 11.02
CA TRP A 150 0.91 2.35 10.09
C TRP A 150 0.06 1.99 8.88
N ALA A 151 0.28 0.83 8.27
CA ALA A 151 -0.51 0.33 7.16
C ALA A 151 -1.99 0.15 7.55
N THR A 152 -2.29 -0.32 8.77
CA THR A 152 -3.66 -0.35 9.29
C THR A 152 -4.27 1.05 9.37
N VAL A 153 -3.54 2.04 9.92
CA VAL A 153 -4.03 3.44 10.01
C VAL A 153 -4.29 4.04 8.62
N VAL A 154 -3.36 3.84 7.67
CA VAL A 154 -3.57 4.21 6.27
C VAL A 154 -4.81 3.50 5.72
N GLY A 155 -4.96 2.22 6.04
CA GLY A 155 -6.10 1.43 5.59
C GLY A 155 -7.45 1.98 6.06
N PHE A 156 -7.50 2.47 7.31
CA PHE A 156 -8.66 3.18 7.85
C PHE A 156 -8.92 4.48 7.10
N ALA A 157 -7.88 5.29 6.87
CA ALA A 157 -8.02 6.56 6.17
C ALA A 157 -8.56 6.37 4.74
N LEU A 158 -7.98 5.43 3.98
CA LEU A 158 -8.42 5.09 2.63
C LEU A 158 -9.85 4.53 2.62
N GLY A 159 -10.16 3.57 3.48
CA GLY A 159 -11.50 2.96 3.57
C GLY A 159 -12.59 3.95 4.00
N TYR A 160 -12.26 4.87 4.91
CA TYR A 160 -13.20 5.89 5.37
C TYR A 160 -13.63 6.81 4.22
N THR A 161 -12.73 7.16 3.30
CA THR A 161 -13.10 7.98 2.14
C THR A 161 -14.17 7.31 1.28
N VAL A 162 -14.12 5.99 1.11
CA VAL A 162 -15.14 5.23 0.37
C VAL A 162 -16.48 5.26 1.08
N ILE A 163 -16.51 5.15 2.40
CA ILE A 163 -17.76 5.19 3.16
C ILE A 163 -18.47 6.54 3.00
N ILE A 164 -17.73 7.64 3.09
CA ILE A 164 -18.33 8.99 3.06
C ILE A 164 -18.60 9.52 1.65
N THR A 165 -17.87 9.05 0.63
CA THR A 165 -17.99 9.54 -0.75
C THR A 165 -18.63 8.54 -1.71
N GLY A 166 -18.56 7.24 -1.40
CA GLY A 166 -18.90 6.18 -2.36
C GLY A 166 -18.06 6.24 -3.64
N ASN A 167 -16.82 6.77 -3.56
CA ASN A 167 -15.93 6.94 -4.71
C ASN A 167 -14.61 6.19 -4.48
N LEU A 168 -14.33 5.20 -5.34
CA LEU A 168 -13.11 4.40 -5.27
C LEU A 168 -11.88 5.11 -5.85
N LEU A 169 -12.08 6.16 -6.65
CA LEU A 169 -10.99 6.93 -7.23
C LEU A 169 -10.12 7.61 -6.16
N ILE A 170 -10.74 8.14 -5.10
CA ILE A 170 -10.06 8.89 -4.03
C ILE A 170 -8.96 8.04 -3.36
N PRO A 171 -9.26 6.85 -2.82
CA PRO A 171 -8.23 6.02 -2.19
C PRO A 171 -7.20 5.49 -3.20
N ILE A 172 -7.61 5.17 -4.44
CA ILE A 172 -6.67 4.77 -5.52
C ILE A 172 -5.61 5.86 -5.75
N LEU A 173 -6.06 7.09 -5.98
CA LEU A 173 -5.16 8.22 -6.21
C LEU A 173 -4.27 8.48 -5.00
N ALA A 174 -4.85 8.47 -3.80
CA ALA A 174 -4.13 8.72 -2.57
C ALA A 174 -3.02 7.67 -2.35
N HIS A 175 -3.32 6.41 -2.57
CA HIS A 175 -2.37 5.30 -2.41
C HIS A 175 -1.26 5.37 -3.46
N ILE A 176 -1.60 5.53 -4.76
CA ILE A 176 -0.61 5.67 -5.83
C ILE A 176 0.37 6.81 -5.51
N ILE A 177 -0.15 8.01 -5.20
CA ILE A 177 0.68 9.18 -4.94
C ILE A 177 1.54 8.97 -3.68
N THR A 178 0.98 8.40 -2.61
CA THR A 178 1.74 8.11 -1.39
C THR A 178 2.95 7.21 -1.66
N ASN A 179 2.76 6.13 -2.42
CA ASN A 179 3.84 5.20 -2.75
C ASN A 179 4.86 5.82 -3.70
N LEU A 180 4.43 6.64 -4.66
CA LEU A 180 5.33 7.39 -5.53
C LEU A 180 6.19 8.39 -4.74
N LEU A 181 5.58 9.16 -3.83
CA LEU A 181 6.31 10.10 -2.99
C LEU A 181 7.30 9.39 -2.08
N ALA A 182 6.87 8.33 -1.39
CA ALA A 182 7.74 7.56 -0.49
C ALA A 182 8.92 6.95 -1.25
N SER A 183 8.66 6.30 -2.39
CA SER A 183 9.71 5.66 -3.21
C SER A 183 10.68 6.69 -3.81
N PHE A 184 10.18 7.80 -4.35
CA PHE A 184 11.00 8.85 -4.93
C PHE A 184 11.89 9.53 -3.88
N LEU A 185 11.33 9.90 -2.72
CA LEU A 185 12.07 10.53 -1.63
C LEU A 185 13.15 9.59 -1.08
N TRP A 186 12.81 8.31 -0.88
CA TRP A 186 13.78 7.32 -0.42
C TRP A 186 14.92 7.13 -1.43
N LYS A 187 14.61 7.00 -2.73
CA LYS A 187 15.61 6.87 -3.80
C LYS A 187 16.52 8.09 -3.89
N LEU A 188 15.98 9.29 -3.64
CA LEU A 188 16.73 10.55 -3.63
C LEU A 188 17.72 10.64 -2.47
N GLN A 189 17.32 10.19 -1.29
CA GLN A 189 18.14 10.23 -0.07
C GLN A 189 19.23 9.15 -0.05
N ASN A 190 19.01 8.03 -0.73
CA ASN A 190 19.90 6.86 -0.73
C ASN A 190 20.62 6.70 -2.08
N ARG A 191 21.05 7.83 -2.68
CA ARG A 191 21.90 7.82 -3.86
C ARG A 191 23.31 7.36 -3.46
N SER A 192 23.55 6.06 -3.56
CA SER A 192 24.89 5.45 -3.62
C SER A 192 25.07 4.78 -4.97
#